data_AF-A0A173VRH0-F1
#
_entry.id   AF-A0A173VRH0-F1
#
_cell.length_a   1.000
_cell.length_b   1.000
_cell.length_c   1.000
_cell.angle_alpha   90.00
_cell.angle_beta   90.00
_cell.angle_gamma   90.00
#
_symmetry.space_group_name_H-M   'P 1'
#
loop_
_entity.id
_entity.type
_entity.pdbx_description
1 polymer ?
#
loop_
_entity_poly.entity_id
_entity_poly.type
_entity_poly.pdbx_seq_one_letter_code
_entity_poly.pdbx_strand_id
1 'polypeptide(L)' 'MTAVKFKEYSLWCVYVANISKNKNGDSEVTINYHKFSNLTKDFKKREKTKTIVIKRKWDFYNELMDFLVEM' A
#
# COMPACT_ATOMS: atom_id res chain seq x y z
N MET A 1 -7.64 16.04 -38.29
CA MET A 1 -8.02 15.52 -36.96
C MET A 1 -6.76 15.11 -36.22
N THR A 2 -6.28 15.92 -35.28
CA THR A 2 -5.11 15.59 -34.47
C THR A 2 -5.56 14.67 -33.35
N ALA A 3 -5.13 13.41 -33.37
CA ALA A 3 -5.42 12.47 -32.29
C ALA A 3 -4.68 12.92 -31.03
N VAL A 4 -5.42 13.46 -30.07
CA VAL A 4 -4.89 13.77 -28.74
C VAL A 4 -4.55 12.43 -28.08
N LYS A 5 -3.26 12.13 -27.90
CA LYS A 5 -2.82 11.03 -27.04
C LYS A 5 -3.26 11.35 -25.61
N PHE A 6 -4.38 10.76 -25.19
CA PHE A 6 -4.75 10.74 -23.77
C PHE A 6 -3.61 10.07 -23.01
N LYS A 7 -2.92 10.82 -22.14
CA LYS A 7 -1.91 10.25 -21.24
C LYS A 7 -2.58 9.15 -20.41
N GLU A 8 -2.04 7.94 -20.46
CA GLU A 8 -2.47 6.88 -19.54
C GLU A 8 -2.02 7.28 -18.13
N TYR A 9 -2.97 7.67 -17.29
CA TYR A 9 -2.71 7.93 -15.89
C TYR A 9 -2.80 6.63 -15.09
N SER A 10 -1.80 6.38 -14.24
CA SER A 10 -1.81 5.29 -13.27
C SER A 10 -1.67 5.84 -11.85
N LEU A 11 -2.57 5.43 -10.96
CA LEU A 11 -2.53 5.78 -9.54
C LEU A 11 -2.26 4.51 -8.73
N TRP A 12 -1.40 4.63 -7.72
CA TRP A 12 -1.14 3.57 -6.75
C TRP A 12 -1.62 4.05 -5.39
N CYS A 13 -2.48 3.26 -4.76
CA CYS A 13 -2.91 3.50 -3.40
C CYS A 13 -2.46 2.34 -2.52
N VAL A 14 -1.91 2.67 -1.36
CA VAL A 14 -1.41 1.72 -0.37
C VAL A 14 -2.15 1.98 0.92
N TYR A 15 -2.76 0.94 1.48
CA TYR A 15 -3.54 1.04 2.71
C TYR A 15 -3.08 -0.01 3.70
N VAL A 16 -2.99 0.37 4.97
CA VAL A 16 -2.79 -0.58 6.05
C VAL A 16 -4.13 -1.25 6.33
N ALA A 17 -4.20 -2.56 6.12
CA ALA A 17 -5.42 -3.34 6.30
C ALA A 17 -5.52 -3.92 7.72
N ASN A 18 -4.39 -4.31 8.30
CA ASN A 18 -4.33 -4.88 9.64
C ASN A 18 -2.92 -4.72 10.21
N ILE A 19 -2.84 -4.42 11.51
CA ILE A 19 -1.63 -4.52 12.30
C ILE A 19 -1.91 -5.50 13.45
N SER A 20 -1.17 -6.59 13.50
CA SER A 20 -1.21 -7.55 14.60
C SER A 20 0.18 -7.75 15.19
N LYS A 21 0.26 -8.43 16.33
CA LYS A 21 1.52 -8.71 17.01
C LYS A 21 1.74 -10.22 17.05
N ASN A 22 2.92 -10.65 16.63
CA ASN A 22 3.27 -12.07 16.65
C ASN A 22 3.78 -12.51 18.04
N LYS A 23 4.06 -13.82 18.18
CA LYS A 23 4.53 -14.42 19.44
C LYS A 23 5.84 -13.81 19.96
N ASN A 24 6.70 -13.32 19.06
CA ASN A 24 7.98 -12.70 19.41
C ASN A 24 7.83 -11.20 19.77
N GLY A 25 6.61 -10.68 19.65
CA GLY A 25 6.29 -9.27 19.87
C GLY A 25 6.68 -8.34 18.73
N ASP A 26 7.04 -8.88 17.56
CA ASP A 26 7.16 -8.12 16.31
C ASP A 26 5.77 -7.81 15.75
N SER A 27 5.68 -6.78 14.92
CA SER A 27 4.43 -6.40 14.27
C SER A 27 4.28 -7.08 12.92
N GLU A 28 3.14 -7.73 12.71
CA GLU A 28 2.68 -8.24 11.43
C GLU A 28 1.74 -7.21 10.81
N VAL A 29 2.20 -6.55 9.74
CA VAL A 29 1.46 -5.50 9.06
C VAL A 29 0.99 -6.03 7.72
N THR A 30 -0.31 -6.04 7.51
CA THR A 30 -0.94 -6.41 6.25
C THR A 30 -1.30 -5.14 5.49
N ILE A 31 -0.83 -5.06 4.25
CA ILE A 31 -0.97 -3.90 3.37
C ILE A 31 -1.71 -4.31 2.11
N ASN A 32 -2.68 -3.50 1.71
CA ASN A 32 -3.37 -3.62 0.43
C ASN A 32 -2.81 -2.60 -0.56
N TYR A 33 -2.42 -3.09 -1.73
CA TYR A 33 -1.94 -2.31 -2.85
C TYR A 33 -3.00 -2.30 -3.94
N HIS A 34 -3.51 -1.12 -4.28
CA HIS A 34 -4.39 -0.94 -5.42
C HIS A 34 -3.68 -0.17 -6.52
N LYS A 35 -3.60 -0.79 -7.69
CA LYS A 35 -3.19 -0.12 -8.92
C LYS A 35 -4.44 0.22 -9.72
N PHE A 36 -4.63 1.50 -9.97
CA PHE A 36 -5.59 2.00 -10.92
C PHE A 36 -4.86 2.39 -12.20
N SER A 37 -5.30 1.90 -13.35
CA SER A 37 -4.71 2.23 -14.64
C SER A 37 -5.79 2.51 -15.67
N ASN A 38 -5.43 3.30 -16.69
CA ASN A 38 -6.31 3.67 -17.79
C ASN A 38 -7.58 4.40 -17.29
N LEU A 39 -7.38 5.43 -16.44
CA LEU A 39 -8.42 6.23 -15.78
C LEU A 39 -9.40 6.95 -16.73
N THR A 40 -9.19 6.89 -18.05
CA THR A 40 -9.95 7.66 -19.04
C THR A 40 -10.89 6.82 -19.91
N LYS A 41 -10.71 5.50 -20.05
CA LYS A 41 -11.53 4.66 -20.95
C LYS A 41 -11.86 3.27 -20.41
N ASP A 42 -10.85 2.45 -20.04
CA ASP A 42 -11.06 1.11 -19.46
C ASP A 42 -10.42 1.04 -18.08
N PHE A 43 -11.09 1.60 -17.09
CA PHE A 43 -10.63 1.60 -15.71
C PHE A 43 -10.29 0.17 -15.25
N LYS A 44 -9.01 -0.07 -14.96
CA LYS A 44 -8.52 -1.34 -14.43
C LYS A 44 -8.04 -1.13 -13.01
N LYS A 45 -8.71 -1.80 -12.06
CA LYS A 45 -8.27 -1.94 -10.67
C LYS A 45 -7.58 -3.29 -10.50
N ARG A 46 -6.35 -3.29 -9.98
CA ARG A 46 -5.67 -4.51 -9.51
C ARG A 46 -5.40 -4.37 -8.05
N GLU A 47 -5.74 -5.40 -7.28
CA GLU A 47 -5.53 -5.45 -5.85
C GLU A 47 -4.52 -6.54 -5.53
N LYS A 48 -3.61 -6.23 -4.62
CA LYS A 48 -2.66 -7.20 -4.08
C LYS A 48 -2.54 -6.96 -2.59
N THR A 49 -2.71 -8.02 -1.80
CA THR A 49 -2.46 -7.99 -0.37
C THR A 49 -1.08 -8.57 -0.09
N LYS A 50 -0.35 -7.96 0.84
CA LYS A 50 0.93 -8.48 1.32
C LYS A 50 1.03 -8.26 2.83
N THR A 51 1.48 -9.28 3.54
CA THR A 51 1.83 -9.18 4.95
C THR A 51 3.35 -9.10 5.10
N ILE A 52 3.82 -8.17 5.91
CA ILE A 52 5.22 -7.97 6.25
C ILE A 52 5.40 -8.08 7.77
N VAL A 53 6.58 -8.47 8.21
CA VAL A 53 6.94 -8.51 9.63
C VAL A 53 7.93 -7.39 9.91
N ILE A 54 7.54 -6.44 10.75
CA ILE A 54 8.37 -5.34 11.22
C ILE A 54 8.96 -5.71 12.57
N LYS A 55 10.28 -5.78 12.64
CA LYS A 55 11.01 -6.20 13.83
C LYS A 55 11.01 -5.11 14.88
N ARG A 56 10.62 -5.45 16.12
CA ARG A 56 10.60 -4.49 17.25
C ARG A 56 11.98 -3.96 17.60
N LYS A 57 13.03 -4.74 17.32
CA LYS A 57 14.43 -4.37 17.54
C LYS A 57 14.98 -3.37 16.51
N TRP A 58 14.19 -3.01 15.49
CA TRP A 58 14.63 -2.07 14.49
C TRP A 58 14.58 -0.64 15.04
N ASP A 59 15.62 0.15 14.80
CA ASP A 59 15.80 1.46 15.44
C ASP A 59 14.66 2.45 15.14
N PHE A 60 14.06 2.34 13.95
CA PHE A 60 12.92 3.18 13.52
C PHE A 60 11.56 2.51 13.73
N TYR A 61 11.49 1.43 14.53
CA TYR A 61 10.26 0.69 14.73
C TYR A 61 9.13 1.59 15.25
N ASN A 62 9.37 2.38 16.30
CA ASN A 62 8.31 3.22 16.87
C ASN A 62 7.84 4.28 15.89
N GLU A 63 8.77 5.00 15.25
CA GLU A 63 8.45 6.04 14.24
C GLU A 63 7.63 5.46 13.08
N LEU A 64 8.03 4.29 12.56
CA LEU A 64 7.27 3.63 11.50
C LEU A 64 5.90 3.15 11.98
N MET A 65 5.79 2.59 13.19
CA MET A 65 4.50 2.15 13.71
C MET A 65 3.56 3.33 13.98
N ASP A 66 4.06 4.45 14.51
CA ASP A 66 3.29 5.66 14.73
C ASP A 66 2.77 6.20 13.39
N PHE A 67 3.64 6.29 12.37
CA PHE A 67 3.24 6.67 11.02
C PHE A 67 2.16 5.74 10.44
N LEU A 68 2.28 4.42 10.61
CA LEU A 68 1.33 3.45 10.07
C LEU A 68 -0.03 3.46 10.79
N VAL A 69 -0.09 3.93 12.04
CA VAL A 69 -1.34 4.08 12.81
C VAL A 69 -2.07 5.37 12.42
N GLU A 70 -1.34 6.40 11.98
CA GLU A 70 -1.89 7.68 11.54
C GLU A 70 -2.40 7.69 10.08
N MET A 71 -2.04 6.67 9.28
CA MET A 71 -2.49 6.47 7.89
C MET A 71 -3.93 5.95 7.78
#